data_AF-A0A848ULI5-F1
#
_entry.id   AF-A0A848ULI5-F1
#
_cell.length_a   1.000
_cell.length_b   1.000
_cell.length_c   1.000
_cell.angle_alpha   90.00
_cell.angle_beta   90.00
_cell.angle_gamma   90.00
#
_symmetry.space_group_name_H-M   'P 1'
#
loop_
_entity.id
_entity.type
_entity.pdbx_description
1 polymer ?
#
loop_
_entity_poly.entity_id
_entity_poly.type
_entity_poly.pdbx_seq_one_letter_code
_entity_poly.pdbx_strand_id
1 'polypeptide(L)' 'MKNKKPKINKNLTTLAFVDKETNSLVIHVHGFEDSDIAEAFASYMLTKSGMNYETTNNLFDTIPTIH' A
#
# COMPACT_ATOMS: atom_id res chain seq x y z
N MET A 1 4.44 -13.93 7.50
CA MET A 1 5.05 -12.60 7.65
C MET A 1 4.06 -11.47 7.95
N LYS A 2 2.74 -11.69 7.84
CA LYS A 2 1.71 -10.72 8.25
C LYS A 2 1.95 -10.30 9.72
N ASN A 3 2.11 -9.00 9.99
CA ASN A 3 2.30 -8.35 11.31
C ASN A 3 3.72 -7.96 11.76
N LYS A 4 4.79 -8.32 11.04
CA LYS A 4 6.13 -7.81 11.42
C LYS A 4 6.29 -6.37 10.91
N LYS A 5 6.60 -5.42 11.82
CA LYS A 5 6.89 -4.02 11.44
C LYS A 5 8.04 -4.00 10.42
N PRO A 6 7.89 -3.35 9.26
CA PRO A 6 8.94 -3.24 8.26
C PRO A 6 10.14 -2.46 8.83
N LYS A 7 11.35 -2.87 8.44
CA LYS A 7 12.58 -2.15 8.81
C LYS A 7 12.78 -1.00 7.83
N ILE A 8 12.44 0.20 8.27
CA ILE A 8 12.65 1.44 7.51
C ILE A 8 13.84 2.15 8.15
N ASN A 9 14.95 2.23 7.41
CA ASN A 9 16.21 2.79 7.91
C ASN A 9 16.44 4.25 7.47
N LYS A 10 15.57 4.78 6.60
CA LYS A 10 15.63 6.14 6.05
C LYS A 10 14.35 6.90 6.35
N ASN A 11 14.45 8.22 6.40
CA ASN A 11 13.28 9.08 6.54
C ASN A 11 12.39 8.96 5.32
N LEU A 12 11.09 8.74 5.54
CA LEU A 12 10.09 8.74 4.49
C LEU A 12 9.46 10.12 4.38
N THR A 13 9.04 10.48 3.17
CA THR A 13 8.26 11.70 2.91
C THR A 13 6.84 11.30 2.55
N THR A 14 5.85 11.96 3.16
CA THR A 14 4.44 11.62 3.00
C THR A 14 3.64 12.82 2.51
N LEU A 15 2.80 12.58 1.50
CA LEU A 15 1.73 13.48 1.09
C LEU A 15 0.40 12.73 1.25
N ALA A 16 -0.54 13.31 1.99
CA ALA A 16 -1.85 12.72 2.21
C ALA A 16 -2.94 13.75 1.93
N PHE A 17 -3.96 13.35 1.20
CA PHE A 17 -5.13 14.18 0.90
C PHE A 17 -6.39 13.32 0.76
N VAL A 18 -7.53 13.95 0.97
CA VAL A 18 -8.83 13.33 0.71
C VAL A 18 -9.36 13.88 -0.60
N ASP A 19 -9.54 12.99 -1.57
CA ASP A 19 -10.32 13.29 -2.76
C ASP A 19 -11.80 13.27 -2.39
N LYS A 20 -12.41 14.45 -2.42
CA LYS A 20 -13.82 14.65 -2.05
C LYS A 20 -14.79 14.16 -3.12
N GLU A 21 -14.36 14.01 -4.36
CA GLU A 21 -15.24 13.53 -5.43
C GLU A 21 -15.45 12.02 -5.31
N THR A 22 -14.38 11.28 -5.04
CA THR A 22 -14.41 9.83 -4.89
C THR A 22 -14.56 9.38 -3.44
N ASN A 23 -14.54 10.30 -2.47
CA ASN A 23 -14.46 10.02 -1.03
C ASN A 23 -13.26 9.13 -0.66
N SER A 24 -12.15 9.27 -1.39
CA SER A 24 -10.96 8.45 -1.21
C SER A 24 -9.91 9.15 -0.37
N LEU A 25 -9.28 8.42 0.55
CA LEU A 25 -8.03 8.85 1.19
C LEU A 25 -6.85 8.37 0.34
N VAL A 26 -6.09 9.31 -0.19
CA VAL A 26 -4.89 9.04 -0.98
C VAL A 26 -3.67 9.38 -0.14
N ILE A 27 -2.75 8.41 0.01
CA ILE A 27 -1.50 8.57 0.76
C ILE A 27 -0.35 8.16 -0.15
N HIS A 28 0.50 9.13 -0.50
CA HIS A 28 1.76 8.88 -1.19
C HIS A 28 2.88 8.85 -0.15
N VAL A 29 3.66 7.77 -0.14
CA VAL A 29 4.80 7.61 0.74
C VAL A 29 6.04 7.33 -0.12
N HIS A 30 7.03 8.20 -0.01
CA HIS A 30 8.26 8.16 -0.81
C HIS A 30 9.49 7.85 0.06
N GLY A 31 10.54 7.30 -0.57
CA GLY A 31 11.83 7.07 0.07
C GLY A 31 12.08 5.63 0.52
N PHE A 32 11.27 4.67 0.08
CA PHE A 32 11.58 3.25 0.29
C PHE A 32 12.81 2.84 -0.54
N GLU A 33 13.63 1.96 0.04
CA GLU A 33 14.84 1.45 -0.61
C GLU A 33 14.52 0.38 -1.67
N ASP A 34 13.40 -0.32 -1.48
CA ASP A 34 12.98 -1.45 -2.29
C ASP A 34 11.45 -1.61 -2.24
N SER A 35 10.87 -2.20 -3.29
CA SER A 35 9.43 -2.41 -3.42
C SER A 35 8.87 -3.38 -2.37
N ASP A 36 9.61 -4.40 -1.94
CA ASP A 36 9.15 -5.37 -0.94
C ASP A 36 8.99 -4.69 0.43
N ILE A 37 9.83 -3.70 0.73
CA ILE A 37 9.72 -2.90 1.96
C ILE A 37 8.48 -1.98 1.89
N ALA A 38 8.24 -1.37 0.73
CA ALA A 38 7.06 -0.54 0.51
C ALA A 38 5.76 -1.36 0.65
N GLU A 39 5.74 -2.56 0.07
CA GLU A 39 4.62 -3.49 0.16
C GLU A 39 4.41 -4.01 1.60
N ALA A 40 5.48 -4.42 2.28
CA ALA A 40 5.41 -4.82 3.69
C ALA A 40 4.91 -3.67 4.58
N PHE A 41 5.28 -2.42 4.26
CA PHE A 41 4.77 -1.24 4.95
C PHE A 41 3.29 -0.99 4.69
N ALA A 42 2.85 -1.03 3.43
CA ALA A 42 1.45 -0.88 3.08
C ALA A 42 0.59 -1.96 3.74
N SER A 43 1.02 -3.23 3.65
CA SER A 43 0.38 -4.36 4.32
C SER A 43 0.30 -4.14 5.83
N TYR A 44 1.41 -3.78 6.47
CA TYR A 44 1.44 -3.54 7.92
C TYR A 44 0.50 -2.39 8.34
N MET A 45 0.54 -1.26 7.63
CA MET A 45 -0.30 -0.09 7.91
C MET A 45 -1.79 -0.43 7.79
N LEU A 46 -2.22 -1.00 6.67
CA LEU A 46 -3.63 -1.33 6.45
C LEU A 46 -4.12 -2.38 7.43
N THR A 47 -3.34 -3.44 7.67
CA THR A 47 -3.74 -4.51 8.61
C THR A 47 -3.90 -3.97 10.03
N LYS A 48 -3.05 -3.01 10.45
CA LYS A 48 -3.16 -2.34 11.75
C LYS A 48 -4.37 -1.43 11.87
N SER A 49 -4.86 -0.91 10.74
CA SER A 49 -6.09 -0.14 10.67
C SER A 49 -7.35 -0.99 10.45
N GLY A 50 -7.23 -2.33 10.51
CA GLY A 50 -8.36 -3.23 10.29
C GLY A 50 -8.79 -3.37 8.83
N MET A 51 -7.93 -2.96 7.89
CA MET A 51 -8.16 -3.05 6.45
C MET A 51 -7.34 -4.19 5.83
N ASN A 52 -7.87 -4.80 4.77
CA ASN A 52 -7.13 -5.78 3.99
C ASN A 52 -6.24 -5.07 2.98
N TYR A 53 -5.00 -5.56 2.84
CA TYR A 53 -4.10 -5.16 1.76
C TYR A 53 -4.17 -6.17 0.64
N GLU A 54 -4.47 -5.71 -0.56
CA GLU A 54 -4.40 -6.49 -1.79
C GLU A 54 -3.46 -5.80 -2.76
N THR A 55 -2.58 -6.56 -3.40
CA THR A 55 -1.70 -6.05 -4.44
C THR A 55 -2.50 -5.86 -5.73
N THR A 56 -2.11 -4.89 -6.53
CA THR A 56 -2.75 -4.64 -7.84
C THR A 56 -2.67 -5.83 -8.79
N ASN A 57 -1.67 -6.71 -8.63
CA ASN A 57 -1.58 -7.93 -9.44
C ASN A 57 -2.79 -8.85 -9.22
N ASN A 58 -3.31 -8.95 -7.99
CA ASN A 58 -4.51 -9.74 -7.70
C ASN A 58 -5.78 -9.12 -8.31
N LEU A 59 -5.82 -7.80 -8.55
CA LEU A 59 -6.97 -7.16 -9.18
C LEU A 59 -7.07 -7.51 -10.67
N PHE A 60 -5.95 -7.72 -11.36
CA PHE A 60 -5.94 -8.08 -12.79
C PHE A 60 -6.09 -9.59 -13.03
N ASP A 61 -5.76 -10.45 -12.05
CA ASP A 61 -6.02 -11.90 -12.14
C ASP A 61 -7.52 -12.26 -12.13
N THR A 62 -8.38 -11.33 -11.71
CA THR A 62 -9.85 -11.50 -11.72
C THR A 62 -10.53 -10.94 -12.96
N ILE A 63 -9.80 -10.23 -13.83
CA ILE A 63 -10.32 -9.71 -15.09
C ILE A 63 -10.02 -10.75 -16.17
N PRO A 64 -11.02 -11.42 -16.76
CA PRO A 64 -10.78 -12.38 -17.82
C PRO A 64 -10.05 -11.68 -18.96
N THR A 65 -8.85 -12.14 -19.27
CA THR A 65 -8.12 -11.69 -20.46
C THR A 65 -8.90 -12.20 -21.67
N ILE A 66 -9.56 -11.29 -22.39
CA ILE A 66 -10.22 -11.64 -23.65
C ILE A 66 -9.09 -11.83 -24.68
N HIS A 67 -8.89 -13.07 -25.14
CA HIS A 67 -8.07 -13.41 -26.31
C HIS A 67 -8.84 -13.13 -27.60
#